data_AF-A0A9D6REA2-F1
#
_entry.id   AF-A0A9D6REA2-F1
#
_cell.length_a   1.000
_cell.length_b   1.000
_cell.length_c   1.000
_cell.angle_alpha   90.00
_cell.angle_beta   90.00
_cell.angle_gamma   90.00
#
_symmetry.space_group_name_H-M   'P 1'
#
loop_
_entity.id
_entity.type
_entity.pdbx_description
1 polymer ?
#
loop_
_entity_poly.entity_id
_entity_poly.type
_entity_poly.pdbx_seq_one_letter_code
_entity_poly.pdbx_strand_id
1 'polypeptide(L)'
;MDAAEPTTAFPVARCATCERDALCHVDLDEGERQIIRCIECATIAEPLAVRWLTLAELEPIGYGLVLPEGGCGRPDCGGGRCGRSAPEDEA
;
A
#
# COMPACT_ATOMS: atom_id res chain seq x y z
N MET A 1 -19.10 -0.45 -27.69
CA MET A 1 -19.55 -1.14 -26.48
C MET A 1 -18.63 -0.66 -25.37
N ASP A 2 -19.18 0.16 -24.49
CA ASP A 2 -18.54 0.73 -23.31
C ASP A 2 -18.20 -0.41 -22.35
N ALA A 3 -16.94 -0.84 -22.30
CA ALA A 3 -16.48 -1.67 -21.19
C ALA A 3 -16.27 -0.70 -20.03
N ALA A 4 -17.31 -0.50 -19.21
CA ALA A 4 -17.16 0.17 -17.93
C ALA A 4 -16.08 -0.60 -17.16
N GLU A 5 -14.88 -0.01 -17.08
CA GLU A 5 -13.80 -0.56 -16.28
C GLU A 5 -14.36 -0.74 -14.86
N PRO A 6 -14.23 -1.93 -14.25
CA PRO A 6 -14.72 -2.12 -12.90
C PRO A 6 -14.00 -1.11 -12.00
N THR A 7 -14.77 -0.20 -11.41
CA THR A 7 -14.27 0.75 -10.42
C THR A 7 -13.77 -0.07 -9.23
N THR A 8 -12.49 -0.46 -9.29
CA THR A 8 -11.90 -1.33 -8.30
C THR A 8 -11.67 -0.49 -7.06
N ALA A 9 -12.47 -0.75 -6.02
CA ALA A 9 -12.35 -0.10 -4.74
C ALA A 9 -11.62 -1.01 -3.75
N PHE A 10 -10.79 -0.40 -2.90
CA PHE A 10 -9.91 -1.09 -1.97
C PHE A 10 -10.31 -0.71 -0.54
N PRO A 11 -10.42 -1.68 0.38
CA PRO A 11 -10.79 -1.40 1.75
C PRO A 11 -9.61 -0.75 2.48
N VAL A 12 -9.88 0.35 3.17
CA VAL A 12 -8.94 1.12 3.98
C VAL A 12 -9.58 1.41 5.32
N ALA A 13 -8.82 1.24 6.39
CA ALA A 13 -9.24 1.61 7.73
C ALA A 13 -8.05 2.19 8.51
N ARG A 14 -8.34 3.03 9.51
CA ARG A 14 -7.32 3.44 10.48
C ARG A 14 -7.08 2.28 11.44
N CYS A 15 -5.95 1.60 11.27
CA CYS A 15 -5.63 0.42 12.06
C CYS A 15 -5.38 0.79 13.52
N ALA A 16 -6.03 0.09 14.46
CA ALA A 16 -5.86 0.31 15.90
C ALA A 16 -4.46 -0.05 16.41
N THR A 17 -3.73 -0.95 15.71
CA THR A 17 -2.37 -1.36 16.08
C THR A 17 -1.29 -0.49 15.42
N CYS A 18 -1.46 -0.17 14.13
CA CYS A 18 -0.47 0.63 13.40
C CYS A 18 -0.67 2.14 13.57
N GLU A 19 -1.82 2.56 14.09
CA GLU A 19 -2.21 3.96 14.30
C GLU A 19 -2.08 4.83 13.04
N ARG A 20 -2.37 4.24 11.87
CA ARG A 20 -2.36 4.90 10.55
C ARG A 20 -3.49 4.38 9.67
N ASP A 21 -3.86 5.18 8.67
CA ASP A 21 -4.66 4.67 7.55
C ASP A 21 -3.83 3.62 6.82
N ALA A 22 -4.40 2.42 6.67
CA ALA A 22 -3.73 1.29 6.05
C ALA A 22 -4.69 0.59 5.09
N LEU A 23 -4.12 0.11 3.98
CA LEU A 23 -4.80 -0.82 3.11
C LEU A 23 -5.14 -2.08 3.91
N CYS A 24 -6.30 -2.64 3.61
CA CYS A 24 -6.78 -3.85 4.23
C CYS A 24 -7.08 -4.90 3.15
N HIS A 25 -7.26 -6.14 3.58
CA HIS A 25 -7.76 -7.21 2.74
C HIS A 25 -9.01 -7.83 3.36
N VAL A 26 -9.84 -8.40 2.50
CA VAL A 26 -10.96 -9.26 2.90
C VAL A 26 -10.41 -10.60 3.36
N ASP A 27 -10.97 -11.13 4.43
CA ASP A 27 -10.68 -12.46 4.97
C ASP A 27 -11.95 -13.10 5.53
N LEU A 28 -11.89 -14.35 5.95
CA LEU A 28 -12.96 -15.07 6.64
C LEU A 28 -12.52 -15.39 8.07
N ASP A 29 -13.42 -15.18 9.04
CA ASP A 29 -13.20 -15.63 10.41
C ASP A 29 -13.50 -17.13 10.58
N GLU A 30 -13.33 -17.65 11.80
CA GLU A 30 -13.58 -19.07 12.13
C GLU A 30 -15.03 -19.51 11.87
N GLY A 31 -15.97 -18.56 11.83
CA GLY A 31 -17.37 -18.81 11.53
C GLY A 31 -17.73 -18.53 10.08
N GLU A 32 -16.74 -18.47 9.18
CA GLU A 32 -16.89 -18.20 7.74
C GLU A 32 -17.53 -16.83 7.46
N ARG A 33 -17.47 -15.89 8.40
CA ARG A 33 -17.96 -14.53 8.20
C ARG A 33 -16.86 -13.67 7.63
N GLN A 34 -17.24 -12.79 6.70
CA GLN A 34 -16.32 -11.83 6.12
C GLN A 34 -15.83 -10.83 7.18
N ILE A 35 -14.52 -10.68 7.27
CA ILE A 35 -13.84 -9.68 8.08
C ILE A 35 -12.84 -8.91 7.21
N ILE A 36 -12.43 -7.73 7.68
CA ILE A 36 -11.43 -6.89 7.02
C ILE A 36 -10.22 -6.83 7.92
N ARG A 37 -9.03 -7.11 7.39
CA ARG A 37 -7.77 -7.13 8.15
C ARG A 37 -6.77 -6.13 7.58
N CYS A 38 -6.05 -5.46 8.45
CA CYS A 38 -4.90 -4.63 8.08
C CYS A 38 -3.87 -5.48 7.34
N ILE A 39 -3.38 -5.02 6.17
CA ILE A 39 -2.40 -5.77 5.37
C ILE A 39 -1.04 -5.92 6.07
N GLU A 40 -0.73 -5.04 7.02
CA GLU A 40 0.59 -4.95 7.65
C GLU A 40 0.69 -5.83 8.90
N CYS A 41 -0.34 -5.83 9.74
CA CYS A 41 -0.32 -6.46 11.06
C CYS A 41 -1.45 -7.46 11.30
N ALA A 42 -2.31 -7.69 10.30
CA ALA A 42 -3.46 -8.59 10.36
C ALA A 42 -4.54 -8.26 11.41
N THR A 43 -4.42 -7.15 12.16
CA THR A 43 -5.45 -6.67 13.08
C THR A 43 -6.76 -6.47 12.34
N ILE A 44 -7.85 -6.98 12.93
CA ILE A 44 -9.21 -6.84 12.39
C ILE A 44 -9.64 -5.38 12.49
N ALA A 45 -10.10 -4.82 11.37
CA ALA A 45 -10.64 -3.47 11.31
C ALA A 45 -12.08 -3.44 11.85
N GLU A 46 -12.42 -2.35 12.53
CA GLU A 46 -13.81 -2.05 12.91
C GLU A 46 -14.67 -1.90 11.63
N PRO A 47 -15.71 -2.72 11.40
CA PRO A 47 -16.46 -2.73 10.15
C PRO A 47 -17.04 -1.36 9.75
N LEU A 48 -17.50 -0.57 10.72
CA LEU A 48 -18.06 0.78 10.46
C LEU A 48 -16.99 1.82 10.12
N ALA A 49 -15.71 1.53 10.39
CA ALA A 49 -14.59 2.41 10.08
C ALA A 49 -13.95 2.12 8.70
N VAL A 50 -14.40 1.05 8.01
CA VAL A 50 -13.87 0.68 6.69
C VAL A 50 -14.41 1.63 5.62
N ARG A 51 -13.50 2.26 4.88
CA ARG A 51 -13.77 3.05 3.68
C ARG A 51 -13.29 2.29 2.46
N TRP A 52 -14.07 2.29 1.40
CA TRP A 52 -13.70 1.67 0.13
C TRP A 52 -13.25 2.78 -0.82
N LEU A 53 -11.95 2.82 -1.12
CA LEU A 53 -11.31 3.90 -1.87
C LEU A 53 -10.91 3.42 -3.26
N THR A 54 -11.05 4.26 -4.27
CA THR A 54 -10.50 4.02 -5.62
C THR A 54 -8.98 4.14 -5.63
N LEU A 55 -8.34 3.69 -6.70
CA LEU A 55 -6.89 3.83 -6.88
C LEU A 55 -6.42 5.30 -6.76
N ALA A 56 -7.16 6.26 -7.31
CA ALA A 56 -6.83 7.68 -7.24
C ALA A 56 -6.90 8.23 -5.80
N GLU A 57 -7.83 7.71 -4.98
CA GLU A 57 -7.98 8.09 -3.57
C GLU A 57 -6.94 7.43 -2.65
N LEU A 58 -6.30 6.34 -3.12
CA LEU A 58 -5.19 5.69 -2.42
C LEU A 58 -3.86 6.46 -2.52
N GLU A 59 -3.66 7.22 -3.60
CA GLU A 59 -2.44 8.01 -3.79
C GLU A 59 -2.10 8.95 -2.62
N PRO A 60 -3.01 9.83 -2.17
CA PRO A 60 -2.71 10.81 -1.11
C PRO A 60 -2.43 10.17 0.26
N ILE A 61 -2.81 8.91 0.47
CA ILE A 61 -2.54 8.17 1.71
C ILE A 61 -1.30 7.27 1.61
N GLY A 62 -0.48 7.44 0.56
CA GLY A 62 0.83 6.80 0.43
C GLY A 62 0.85 5.50 -0.36
N TYR A 63 -0.26 5.14 -1.03
CA TYR A 63 -0.34 3.96 -1.90
C TYR A 63 -0.27 4.32 -3.39
N GLY A 64 0.18 5.53 -3.72
CA GLY A 64 0.40 5.95 -5.09
C GLY A 64 1.67 5.33 -5.68
N LEU A 65 1.63 5.06 -6.98
CA LEU A 65 2.81 4.65 -7.75
C LEU A 65 3.68 5.90 -8.00
N VAL A 66 4.51 6.27 -7.03
CA VAL A 66 5.54 7.27 -7.27
C VAL A 66 6.65 6.61 -8.08
N LEU A 67 6.59 6.76 -9.40
CA LEU A 67 7.79 6.63 -10.23
C LEU A 67 8.58 7.93 -10.04
N PRO A 68 9.72 7.93 -9.32
CA PRO A 68 10.48 9.15 -9.18
C PRO A 68 11.03 9.55 -10.56
N GLU A 69 10.54 10.65 -11.12
CA GLU A 69 11.09 11.26 -12.35
C GLU A 69 12.58 11.64 -12.19
N GLY A 70 13.06 11.75 -10.94
CA GLY A 70 14.39 12.23 -10.59
C GLY A 70 15.10 11.41 -9.51
N GLY A 71 14.96 10.08 -9.46
CA GLY A 71 15.70 9.24 -8.52
C GLY A 71 15.59 9.66 -7.03
N CYS A 72 16.51 9.19 -6.19
CA CYS A 72 16.44 9.40 -4.74
C CYS A 72 16.93 10.79 -4.26
N GLY A 73 17.11 11.77 -5.15
CA GLY A 73 17.57 13.13 -4.83
C GLY A 73 19.04 13.25 -4.39
N ARG A 74 19.75 12.13 -4.19
CA ARG A 74 21.20 12.11 -3.94
C ARG A 74 21.97 12.21 -5.26
N PRO A 75 22.91 13.17 -5.42
CA PRO A 75 23.67 13.35 -6.67
C PRO A 75 24.48 12.10 -7.06
N ASP A 76 24.88 11.32 -6.07
CA ASP A 76 25.66 10.09 -6.13
C ASP A 76 24.80 8.82 -6.29
N CYS A 77 23.48 8.93 -6.17
CA CYS A 77 22.52 7.81 -6.30
C CYS A 77 22.19 7.47 -7.77
N GLY A 78 22.49 8.39 -8.71
CA GLY A 78 22.45 8.17 -10.16
C GLY A 78 21.17 7.53 -10.68
N GLY A 79 20.01 7.83 -10.07
CA GLY A 79 18.71 7.33 -10.53
C GLY A 79 18.35 5.88 -10.18
N GLY A 80 19.05 5.23 -9.24
CA GLY A 80 18.67 3.85 -8.84
C GLY A 80 19.81 2.92 -8.47
N ARG A 81 20.87 3.44 -7.83
CA ARG A 81 21.98 2.63 -7.29
C ARG A 81 21.88 2.36 -5.79
N CYS A 82 20.86 2.88 -5.12
CA CYS A 82 20.58 2.57 -3.72
C CYS A 82 20.31 1.06 -3.56
N GLY A 83 21.26 0.33 -2.97
CA GLY A 83 21.18 -1.12 -2.77
C GLY A 83 22.23 -1.94 -3.53
N ARG A 84 23.03 -1.33 -4.43
CA ARG A 84 24.25 -1.97 -4.91
C ARG A 84 25.37 -1.68 -3.92
N SER A 85 25.70 -2.64 -3.07
CA SER A 85 27.03 -2.68 -2.44
C SER A 85 28.04 -2.64 -3.58
N ALA A 86 28.92 -1.64 -3.60
CA ALA A 86 30.09 -1.71 -4.46
C ALA A 86 30.81 -3.03 -4.10
N PRO A 87 31.32 -3.80 -5.08
CA PRO A 87 32.28 -4.83 -4.74
C PRO A 87 33.44 -4.15 -4.00
N GLU A 88 33.73 -4.63 -2.79
CA GLU A 88 34.95 -4.27 -2.08
C GLU A 88 36.14 -4.64 -2.98
N ASP A 89 36.96 -3.63 -3.28
CA ASP A 89 38.39 -3.70 -3.57
C ASP A 89 38.87 -4.56 -4.77
N GLU A 90 39.46 -3.90 -5.77
CA GLU A 90 40.72 -4.38 -6.36
C GLU A 90 41.61 -3.16 -6.68
N ALA A 91 42.58 -2.93 -5.79
CA ALA A 91 43.94 -2.37 -5.94
C ALA A 91 44.32 -1.59 -7.23
#